data_AF-A0A853IJ50-F1
#
_entry.id   AF-A0A853IJ50-F1
#
_cell.length_a   1.000
_cell.length_b   1.000
_cell.length_c   1.000
_cell.angle_alpha   90.00
_cell.angle_beta   90.00
_cell.angle_gamma   90.00
#
_symmetry.space_group_name_H-M   'P 1'
#
loop_
_entity.id
_entity.type
_entity.pdbx_description
1 polymer ?
#
loop_
_entity_poly.entity_id
_entity_poly.type
_entity_poly.pdbx_seq_one_letter_code
_entity_poly.pdbx_strand_id
1 'polypeptide(L)'
;MVKRREPKASSAQRQYEPSQEEIERFASGADATVTSIVVGPKDKKPDPAAKRDYKAIRVPFNEHEYKLLEEASEKVGRSKLNFMRHAMLEMAKEVLE
;
A
#
# COMPACT_ATOMS: atom_id res chain seq x y z
N MET A 1 33.62 23.18 20.65
CA MET A 1 32.33 23.57 21.28
C MET A 1 31.27 23.65 20.20
N VAL A 2 30.23 22.80 20.26
CA VAL A 2 29.12 22.84 19.30
C VAL A 2 28.21 24.00 19.67
N LYS A 3 28.02 24.97 18.77
CA LYS A 3 27.07 26.08 18.95
C LYS A 3 25.65 25.49 18.96
N ARG A 4 25.06 25.36 20.15
CA ARG A 4 23.67 24.96 20.34
C ARG A 4 22.78 26.12 19.85
N ARG A 5 21.84 25.83 18.95
CA ARG A 5 20.81 26.80 18.58
C ARG A 5 19.74 26.78 19.68
N GLU A 6 19.47 27.93 20.29
CA GLU A 6 18.32 28.05 21.17
C GLU A 6 17.05 28.18 20.33
N PRO A 7 15.96 27.46 20.67
CA PRO A 7 14.70 27.62 19.99
C PRO A 7 14.17 29.02 20.27
N LYS A 8 14.02 29.82 19.22
CA LYS A 8 13.40 31.14 19.28
C LYS A 8 11.90 30.94 19.52
N ALA A 9 11.49 30.90 20.79
CA ALA A 9 10.08 30.80 21.16
C ALA A 9 9.33 31.98 20.53
N SER A 10 8.48 31.69 19.55
CA SER A 10 7.59 32.69 18.97
C SER A 10 6.65 33.18 20.06
N SER A 11 6.55 34.50 20.24
CA SER A 11 5.73 35.12 21.29
C SER A 11 4.24 34.76 21.19
N ALA A 12 3.80 34.28 20.03
CA ALA A 12 2.44 33.79 19.79
C ALA A 12 2.09 32.49 20.55
N GLN A 13 3.08 31.70 20.97
CA GLN A 13 2.84 30.41 21.64
C GLN A 13 2.68 30.50 23.16
N ARG A 14 2.92 31.66 23.79
CA ARG A 14 2.88 31.81 25.26
C ARG A 14 1.51 32.18 25.83
N GLN A 15 0.54 32.56 24.99
CA GLN A 15 -0.76 33.08 25.43
C GLN A 15 -1.94 32.20 25.03
N TYR A 16 -1.69 31.02 24.48
CA TYR A 16 -2.73 30.09 24.10
C TYR A 16 -2.91 29.06 25.22
N GLU A 17 -3.87 29.31 26.10
CA GLU A 17 -4.43 28.26 26.94
C GLU A 17 -5.41 27.47 26.05
N PRO A 18 -5.12 26.19 25.76
CA PRO A 18 -6.04 25.38 24.96
C PRO A 18 -7.37 25.27 25.69
N SER A 19 -8.46 25.44 24.93
CA SER A 19 -9.81 25.25 25.45
C SER A 19 -10.03 23.80 25.90
N GLN A 20 -10.98 23.58 26.81
CA GLN A 20 -11.30 22.23 27.28
C GLN A 20 -11.65 21.28 26.12
N GLU A 21 -12.36 21.77 25.10
CA GLU A 21 -12.68 21.00 23.90
C GLU A 21 -11.45 20.56 23.10
N GLU A 22 -10.41 21.39 23.03
CA GLU A 22 -9.17 21.07 22.34
C GLU A 22 -8.34 20.04 23.13
N ILE A 23 -8.39 20.12 24.46
CA ILE A 23 -7.76 19.14 25.35
C ILE A 23 -8.45 17.78 25.21
N GLU A 24 -9.79 17.74 25.14
CA GLU A 24 -10.56 16.51 24.95
C GLU A 24 -10.33 15.87 23.56
N ARG A 25 -10.27 16.68 22.50
CA ARG A 25 -9.91 16.21 21.14
C ARG A 25 -8.49 15.64 21.09
N PHE A 26 -7.56 16.25 21.82
CA PHE A 26 -6.19 15.75 21.93
C PHE A 26 -6.12 14.44 22.73
N ALA A 27 -6.82 14.35 23.86
CA ALA A 27 -6.85 13.15 24.70
C ALA A 27 -7.53 11.96 23.99
N SER A 28 -8.65 12.20 23.31
CA SER A 28 -9.36 11.17 22.52
C SER A 28 -8.54 10.66 21.33
N GLY A 29 -7.65 11.47 20.77
CA GLY A 29 -6.71 11.06 19.72
C GLY A 29 -5.61 10.11 20.20
N ALA A 30 -5.35 10.02 21.51
CA ALA A 30 -4.35 9.12 22.08
C ALA A 30 -4.91 7.71 22.37
N ASP A 31 -6.19 7.60 22.74
CA ASP A 31 -6.90 6.32 22.88
C ASP A 31 -7.27 5.68 21.53
N ALA A 32 -7.21 6.45 20.45
CA ALA A 32 -7.24 5.93 19.10
C ALA A 32 -5.95 5.13 18.84
N THR A 33 -5.97 3.86 19.26
CA THR A 33 -4.97 2.85 18.88
C THR A 33 -4.54 3.03 17.43
N VAL A 34 -3.22 3.00 17.21
CA VAL A 34 -2.49 3.18 15.95
C VAL A 34 -2.86 2.10 14.93
N THR A 35 -4.11 2.13 14.48
CA THR A 35 -4.65 1.25 13.44
C THR A 35 -5.05 2.05 12.20
N SER A 36 -4.87 3.36 12.23
CA SER A 36 -5.27 4.31 11.17
C SER A 36 -4.09 4.92 10.40
N ILE A 37 -2.85 4.45 10.61
CA ILE A 37 -1.76 4.78 9.70
C ILE A 37 -1.93 3.90 8.44
N VAL A 38 -2.59 4.47 7.43
CA VAL A 38 -2.88 3.91 6.10
C VAL A 38 -4.02 2.87 6.08
N VAL A 39 -5.22 3.30 6.42
CA VAL A 39 -6.42 2.68 5.87
C VAL A 39 -7.12 3.73 5.01
N GLY A 40 -6.73 3.80 3.74
CA GLY A 40 -7.62 4.35 2.72
C GLY A 40 -8.96 3.59 2.76
N PRO A 41 -10.07 4.20 2.31
CA PRO A 41 -11.42 3.64 2.45
C PRO A 41 -11.43 2.18 1.99
N LYS A 42 -11.67 1.24 2.94
CA LYS A 42 -11.64 -0.22 2.70
C LYS A 42 -12.74 -0.71 1.75
N ASP A 43 -13.64 0.18 1.34
CA ASP A 43 -14.85 -0.15 0.58
C ASP A 43 -14.79 0.28 -0.89
N LYS A 44 -13.65 0.82 -1.36
CA LYS A 44 -13.47 1.08 -2.79
C LYS A 44 -13.12 -0.23 -3.49
N LYS A 45 -14.03 -0.71 -4.35
CA LYS A 45 -13.72 -1.78 -5.30
C LYS A 45 -12.42 -1.42 -6.03
N PRO A 46 -11.44 -2.33 -6.08
CA PRO A 46 -10.17 -2.05 -6.74
C PRO A 46 -10.41 -1.78 -8.23
N ASP A 47 -9.82 -0.71 -8.74
CA ASP A 47 -9.88 -0.34 -10.16
C ASP A 47 -9.02 -1.31 -11.00
N PRO A 48 -9.59 -2.04 -11.98
CA PRO A 48 -8.83 -2.94 -12.84
C PRO A 48 -7.76 -2.26 -13.71
N ALA A 49 -7.91 -0.95 -13.97
CA ALA A 49 -6.97 -0.18 -14.79
C ALA A 49 -5.86 0.51 -13.96
N ALA A 50 -5.83 0.29 -12.65
CA ALA A 50 -4.84 0.89 -11.76
C ALA A 50 -3.40 0.48 -12.11
N LYS A 51 -2.45 1.33 -11.71
CA LYS A 51 -1.01 1.05 -11.85
C LYS A 51 -0.59 -0.17 -11.04
N ARG A 52 0.41 -0.89 -11.53
CA ARG A 52 0.90 -2.14 -10.94
C ARG A 52 2.00 -1.89 -9.92
N ASP A 53 1.66 -1.14 -8.87
CA ASP A 53 2.62 -0.65 -7.86
C ASP A 53 2.66 -1.52 -6.58
N TYR A 54 1.92 -2.64 -6.58
CA TYR A 54 1.90 -3.59 -5.46
C TYR A 54 3.16 -4.46 -5.38
N LYS A 55 3.32 -5.15 -4.24
CA LYS A 55 4.49 -6.00 -3.93
C LYS A 55 4.73 -7.05 -5.03
N ALA A 56 5.93 -7.03 -5.60
CA ALA A 56 6.37 -8.03 -6.56
C ALA A 56 6.59 -9.40 -5.90
N ILE A 57 6.19 -10.45 -6.60
CA ILE A 57 6.37 -11.85 -6.18
C ILE A 57 7.53 -12.45 -6.99
N ARG A 58 8.46 -13.11 -6.29
CA ARG A 58 9.51 -13.91 -6.92
C ARG A 58 9.09 -15.38 -6.87
N VAL A 59 8.89 -15.98 -8.04
CA VAL A 59 8.50 -17.39 -8.18
C VAL A 59 9.67 -18.13 -8.86
N PRO A 60 10.36 -19.04 -8.17
CA PRO A 60 11.33 -19.92 -8.80
C PRO A 60 10.59 -21.00 -9.62
N PHE A 61 11.10 -21.31 -10.81
CA PHE A 61 10.57 -22.35 -11.69
C PHE A 61 11.57 -23.48 -11.86
N ASN A 62 11.07 -24.69 -12.08
CA ASN A 62 11.88 -25.75 -12.66
C ASN A 62 11.98 -25.60 -14.19
N GLU A 63 12.83 -26.41 -14.82
CA GLU A 63 13.04 -26.33 -16.29
C GLU A 63 11.77 -26.65 -17.08
N HIS A 64 11.00 -27.65 -16.62
CA HIS A 64 9.78 -28.10 -17.30
C HIS A 64 8.70 -27.01 -17.30
N GLU A 65 8.43 -26.43 -16.14
CA GLU A 65 7.48 -25.32 -15.95
C GLU A 65 7.88 -24.11 -16.79
N TYR A 66 9.17 -23.79 -16.83
CA TYR A 66 9.66 -22.65 -17.58
C TYR A 66 9.49 -22.86 -19.09
N LYS A 67 9.81 -24.05 -19.61
CA LYS A 67 9.59 -24.41 -21.03
C LYS A 67 8.11 -24.37 -21.41
N LEU A 68 7.26 -24.95 -20.57
CA LEU A 68 5.81 -24.93 -20.79
C LEU A 68 5.25 -23.49 -20.82
N LEU A 69 5.72 -22.64 -19.91
CA LEU A 69 5.38 -21.21 -19.89
C LEU A 69 5.85 -20.50 -21.17
N GLU A 70 7.06 -20.80 -21.64
CA GLU A 70 7.61 -20.22 -22.85
C GLU A 70 6.77 -20.58 -24.08
N GLU A 71 6.52 -21.86 -24.32
CA GLU A 71 5.70 -22.34 -25.44
C GLU A 71 4.26 -21.78 -25.39
N ALA A 72 3.64 -21.78 -24.21
CA ALA A 72 2.29 -21.25 -24.04
C ALA A 72 2.24 -19.74 -24.29
N SER A 73 3.25 -19.00 -23.84
CA SER A 73 3.33 -17.55 -24.04
C SER A 73 3.49 -17.18 -25.52
N GLU A 74 4.29 -17.95 -26.26
CA GLU A 74 4.53 -17.77 -27.69
C GLU A 74 3.27 -18.06 -28.51
N LYS A 75 2.57 -19.17 -28.23
CA LYS A 75 1.32 -19.54 -28.91
C LYS A 75 0.23 -18.47 -28.79
N VAL A 76 0.14 -17.82 -27.63
CA VAL A 76 -0.85 -16.77 -27.37
C VAL A 76 -0.35 -15.38 -27.82
N GLY A 77 0.92 -15.25 -28.18
CA GLY A 77 1.53 -13.97 -28.58
C GLY A 77 1.63 -12.97 -27.43
N ARG A 78 1.80 -13.45 -26.19
CA ARG A 78 1.89 -12.62 -24.98
C ARG A 78 3.25 -12.78 -24.33
N SER A 79 3.74 -11.75 -23.64
CA SER A 79 4.94 -11.91 -22.82
C SER A 79 4.68 -12.87 -21.65
N LYS A 80 5.70 -13.62 -21.22
CA LYS A 80 5.62 -14.57 -20.09
C LYS A 80 4.94 -13.97 -18.86
N LEU A 81 5.29 -12.73 -18.51
CA LEU A 81 4.68 -11.99 -17.39
C LEU A 81 3.20 -11.67 -17.62
N ASN A 82 2.80 -11.33 -18.84
CA ASN A 82 1.39 -11.04 -19.14
C ASN A 82 0.55 -12.31 -19.20
N PHE A 83 1.12 -13.41 -19.71
CA PHE A 83 0.51 -14.72 -19.70
C PHE A 83 0.20 -15.19 -18.28
N MET A 84 1.18 -15.13 -17.35
CA MET A 84 0.97 -15.50 -15.95
C MET A 84 -0.11 -14.65 -15.27
N ARG A 85 -0.18 -13.34 -15.56
CA ARG A 85 -1.24 -12.48 -15.01
C ARG A 85 -2.63 -12.88 -15.52
N HIS A 86 -2.74 -13.17 -16.81
CA HIS A 86 -4.01 -13.59 -17.40
C HIS A 86 -4.47 -14.92 -16.79
N ALA A 87 -3.58 -15.92 -16.75
CA ALA A 87 -3.88 -17.22 -16.15
C ALA A 87 -4.31 -17.09 -14.68
N MET A 88 -3.62 -16.24 -13.90
CA MET A 88 -4.00 -15.97 -12.52
C MET A 88 -5.42 -15.38 -12.42
N LEU A 89 -5.77 -14.40 -13.25
CA LEU A 89 -7.10 -13.78 -13.23
C LEU A 89 -8.20 -14.73 -13.69
N GLU A 90 -7.90 -15.58 -14.66
CA GLU A 90 -8.82 -16.60 -15.17
C GLU A 90 -9.10 -17.67 -14.10
N MET A 91 -8.06 -18.26 -13.53
CA MET A 91 -8.20 -19.21 -12.41
C MET A 91 -8.87 -18.59 -11.19
N ALA A 92 -8.58 -17.31 -10.89
CA ALA A 92 -9.23 -16.62 -9.76
C ALA A 92 -10.73 -16.42 -9.98
N LYS A 93 -11.18 -16.19 -11.22
CA LYS A 93 -12.61 -16.14 -11.53
C LYS A 93 -13.24 -17.51 -11.31
N GLU A 94 -12.62 -18.58 -11.83
CA GLU A 94 -13.15 -19.94 -11.68
C GLU A 94 -13.27 -20.40 -10.22
N VAL A 95 -12.40 -19.93 -9.33
CA VAL A 95 -12.37 -20.34 -7.91
C VAL A 95 -13.25 -19.46 -7.02
N LEU A 96 -13.41 -18.18 -7.37
CA LEU A 96 -14.13 -17.20 -6.54
C LEU A 96 -15.57 -16.93 -7.00
N GLU A 97 -15.91 -17.27 -8.25
CA GLU A 97 -17.29 -17.30 -8.77
C GLU A 97 -17.96 -18.66 -8.48
#